data_AF-A0A7W0VSN1-F1
#
_entry.id   AF-A0A7W0VSN1-F1
#
_cell.length_a   1.000
_cell.length_b   1.000
_cell.length_c   1.000
_cell.angle_alpha   90.00
_cell.angle_beta   90.00
_cell.angle_gamma   90.00
#
_symmetry.space_group_name_H-M   'P 1'
#
loop_
_entity.id
_entity.type
_entity.pdbx_description
1 polymer ?
#
loop_
_entity_poly.entity_id
_entity_poly.type
_entity_poly.pdbx_seq_one_letter_code
_entity_poly.pdbx_strand_id
1 'polypeptide(L)'
;MRRFVISLALLAGCRDEGIVELQGIRDAVCACKDAKCGEEAMKRVANADVPNSRRSQLIAREMMDCLARLYEAERPETGPDEAP
;
A
#
# COMPACT_ATOMS: atom_id res chain seq x y z
N MET A 1 43.91 15.93 21.43
CA MET A 1 43.59 14.53 21.13
C MET A 1 42.07 14.39 21.00
N ARG A 2 41.63 13.81 19.87
CA ARG A 2 40.36 13.09 19.65
C ARG A 2 39.04 13.87 19.75
N ARG A 3 38.70 14.59 18.67
CA ARG A 3 37.32 15.04 18.38
C ARG A 3 36.53 13.83 17.89
N PHE A 4 35.56 13.36 18.68
CA PHE A 4 34.60 12.35 18.25
C PHE A 4 33.61 12.99 17.27
N VAL A 5 33.86 12.82 15.98
CA VAL A 5 32.87 13.14 14.94
C VAL A 5 31.90 11.97 14.90
N ILE A 6 30.80 12.11 15.64
CA ILE A 6 29.68 11.18 15.59
C ILE A 6 28.96 11.46 14.28
N SER A 7 29.30 10.70 13.24
CA SER A 7 28.64 10.72 11.93
C SER A 7 27.25 10.06 12.04
N LEU A 8 26.29 10.79 12.63
CA LEU A 8 24.89 10.37 12.78
C LEU A 8 24.00 10.86 11.61
N ALA A 9 24.55 10.91 10.39
CA ALA A 9 23.87 11.54 9.24
C ALA A 9 23.31 10.54 8.20
N LEU A 10 23.37 9.22 8.43
CA LEU A 10 23.12 8.21 7.39
C LEU A 10 21.81 7.42 7.52
N LEU A 11 20.87 7.79 8.41
CA LEU A 11 19.65 6.98 8.64
C LEU A 11 18.32 7.67 8.27
N ALA A 12 18.32 8.88 7.74
CA ALA A 12 17.08 9.67 7.57
C ALA A 12 16.75 10.14 6.14
N GLY A 13 17.59 9.86 5.13
CA GLY A 13 17.49 10.54 3.82
C GLY A 13 17.11 9.73 2.58
N CYS A 14 17.06 8.39 2.63
CA CYS A 14 16.86 7.56 1.42
C CYS A 14 15.65 6.60 1.51
N ARG A 15 14.69 6.83 2.41
CA ARG A 15 13.53 5.93 2.62
C ARG A 15 12.21 6.43 2.05
N ASP A 16 12.19 7.61 1.42
CA ASP A 16 10.96 8.23 0.94
C ASP A 16 10.50 7.70 -0.42
N GLU A 17 11.41 7.23 -1.29
CA GLU A 17 11.07 6.78 -2.64
C GLU A 17 10.07 5.61 -2.63
N GLY A 18 10.32 4.60 -1.78
CA GLY A 18 9.40 3.47 -1.60
C GLY A 18 8.04 3.86 -1.02
N ILE A 19 7.96 4.92 -0.20
CA ILE A 19 6.67 5.44 0.30
C ILE A 19 5.91 6.17 -0.81
N VAL A 20 6.60 6.96 -1.63
CA VAL A 20 6.00 7.66 -2.77
C VAL A 20 5.47 6.66 -3.79
N GLU A 21 6.23 5.61 -4.09
CA GLU A 21 5.78 4.54 -4.97
C GLU A 21 4.55 3.83 -4.40
N LEU A 22 4.56 3.48 -3.11
CA LEU A 22 3.41 2.85 -2.44
C LEU A 22 2.15 3.73 -2.48
N GLN A 23 2.30 5.05 -2.31
CA GLN A 23 1.20 6.01 -2.45
C GLN A 23 0.65 6.04 -3.88
N GLY A 24 1.52 6.01 -4.88
CA GLY A 24 1.10 5.94 -6.29
C GLY A 24 0.31 4.65 -6.59
N ILE A 25 0.72 3.52 -6.01
CA ILE A 25 -0.03 2.27 -6.17
C ILE A 25 -1.39 2.36 -5.47
N ARG A 26 -1.45 2.91 -4.26
CA ARG A 26 -2.72 3.18 -3.58
C ARG A 26 -3.66 4.01 -4.44
N ASP A 27 -3.19 5.12 -4.98
CA ASP A 27 -4.02 5.99 -5.80
C ASP A 27 -4.53 5.27 -7.06
N ALA A 28 -3.70 4.41 -7.66
CA ALA A 28 -4.10 3.57 -8.79
C ALA A 28 -5.18 2.54 -8.41
N VAL A 29 -5.02 1.84 -7.27
CA VAL A 29 -6.00 0.87 -6.77
C VAL A 29 -7.33 1.56 -6.46
N CYS A 30 -7.30 2.70 -5.77
CA CYS A 30 -8.50 3.44 -5.39
C CYS A 30 -9.20 4.13 -6.58
N ALA A 31 -8.50 4.36 -7.68
CA ALA A 31 -9.07 4.91 -8.92
C ALA A 31 -9.74 3.84 -9.82
N CYS A 32 -9.52 2.55 -9.52
CA CYS A 32 -10.15 1.46 -10.26
C CYS A 32 -11.66 1.42 -10.06
N LYS A 33 -12.38 0.86 -11.04
CA LYS A 33 -13.84 0.71 -11.02
C LYS A 33 -14.31 -0.71 -10.73
N ASP A 34 -13.41 -1.68 -10.86
CA ASP A 34 -13.63 -3.11 -10.67
C ASP A 34 -12.42 -3.72 -9.93
N ALA A 35 -12.63 -4.86 -9.27
CA ALA A 35 -11.59 -5.52 -8.48
C ALA A 35 -10.46 -6.02 -9.37
N LYS A 36 -10.73 -6.41 -10.63
CA LYS A 36 -9.69 -6.86 -11.56
C LYS A 36 -8.63 -5.78 -11.77
N CYS A 37 -9.03 -4.54 -12.04
CA CYS A 37 -8.14 -3.39 -12.13
C CYS A 37 -7.38 -3.17 -10.81
N GLY A 38 -8.08 -3.25 -9.67
CA GLY A 38 -7.49 -3.10 -8.35
C GLY A 38 -6.40 -4.15 -8.07
N GLU A 39 -6.67 -5.42 -8.37
CA GLU A 39 -5.73 -6.53 -8.24
C GLU A 39 -4.51 -6.36 -9.16
N GLU A 40 -4.70 -5.91 -10.40
CA GLU A 40 -3.59 -5.64 -11.32
C GLU A 40 -2.70 -4.50 -10.82
N ALA A 41 -3.27 -3.45 -10.24
CA ALA A 41 -2.51 -2.40 -9.60
C ALA A 41 -1.77 -2.92 -8.35
N MET A 42 -2.40 -3.76 -7.53
CA MET A 42 -1.80 -4.37 -6.34
C MET A 42 -0.57 -5.26 -6.65
N LYS A 43 -0.49 -5.87 -7.83
CA LYS A 43 0.70 -6.63 -8.25
C LYS A 43 1.98 -5.79 -8.24
N ARG A 44 1.87 -4.47 -8.40
CA ARG A 44 3.02 -3.55 -8.37
C ARG A 44 3.65 -3.43 -6.97
N VAL A 45 2.91 -3.74 -5.91
CA VAL A 45 3.43 -3.71 -4.53
C VAL A 45 4.61 -4.66 -4.35
N ALA A 46 4.61 -5.81 -5.04
CA ALA A 46 5.68 -6.79 -4.97
C ALA A 46 7.03 -6.25 -5.48
N ASN A 47 7.00 -5.22 -6.33
CA ASN A 47 8.20 -4.60 -6.90
C ASN A 47 8.61 -3.32 -6.15
N ALA A 48 7.73 -2.77 -5.31
CA ALA A 48 8.02 -1.57 -4.54
C ALA A 48 8.95 -1.93 -3.37
N ASP A 49 10.02 -1.15 -3.18
CA ASP A 49 10.88 -1.28 -1.99
C ASP A 49 10.18 -0.65 -0.78
N VAL A 50 9.30 -1.41 -0.14
CA VAL A 50 8.44 -0.90 0.93
C VAL A 50 9.19 -0.88 2.25
N PRO A 51 9.47 0.29 2.84
CA PRO A 51 10.11 0.34 4.15
C PRO A 51 9.17 -0.22 5.21
N ASN A 52 9.66 -1.05 6.14
CA ASN A 52 8.86 -1.51 7.27
C ASN A 52 8.67 -0.36 8.29
N SER A 53 7.58 0.40 8.12
CA SER A 53 7.27 1.59 8.90
C SER A 53 5.77 1.64 9.21
N ARG A 54 5.37 2.40 10.24
CA ARG A 54 3.93 2.63 10.48
C ARG A 54 3.24 3.27 9.28
N ARG A 55 3.94 4.13 8.54
CA ARG A 55 3.37 4.87 7.41
C ARG A 55 3.05 3.95 6.23
N SER A 56 3.96 3.06 5.85
CA SER A 56 3.70 2.06 4.82
C SER A 56 2.59 1.08 5.21
N GLN A 57 2.51 0.70 6.49
CA GLN A 57 1.40 -0.12 7.00
C GLN A 57 0.04 0.59 6.89
N LEU A 58 -0.02 1.91 7.12
CA LEU A 58 -1.25 2.69 6.93
C LEU A 58 -1.66 2.74 5.46
N ILE A 59 -0.71 3.01 4.56
CA ILE A 59 -0.97 3.02 3.11
C ILE A 59 -1.45 1.64 2.65
N ALA A 60 -0.83 0.56 3.11
CA ALA A 60 -1.26 -0.80 2.77
C ALA A 60 -2.69 -1.10 3.24
N ARG A 61 -3.11 -0.58 4.41
CA ARG A 61 -4.51 -0.68 4.86
C ARG A 61 -5.45 0.08 3.94
N GLU A 62 -5.11 1.32 3.58
CA GLU A 62 -5.91 2.12 2.62
C GLU A 62 -6.07 1.40 1.28
N MET A 63 -5.02 0.74 0.79
CA MET A 63 -5.05 -0.05 -0.44
C MET A 63 -6.04 -1.23 -0.34
N MET A 64 -5.99 -1.97 0.77
CA MET A 64 -6.90 -3.09 1.02
C MET A 64 -8.34 -2.61 1.19
N ASP A 65 -8.57 -1.46 1.82
CA ASP A 65 -9.90 -0.87 1.98
C ASP A 65 -10.49 -0.46 0.61
N CYS A 66 -9.67 0.12 -0.28
CA CYS A 66 -10.10 0.42 -1.65
C CYS A 66 -10.44 -0.84 -2.43
N LEU A 67 -9.60 -1.89 -2.33
CA LEU A 67 -9.84 -3.15 -3.01
C LEU A 67 -11.10 -3.86 -2.48
N ALA A 68 -11.33 -3.83 -1.16
CA ALA A 68 -12.52 -4.40 -0.54
C ALA A 68 -13.80 -3.74 -1.08
N ARG A 69 -13.81 -2.41 -1.22
CA ARG A 69 -14.95 -1.67 -1.81
C ARG A 69 -15.22 -2.08 -3.26
N LEU A 70 -14.17 -2.40 -4.03
CA LEU A 70 -14.34 -2.89 -5.40
C LEU A 70 -15.03 -4.26 -5.41
N TYR A 71 -14.59 -5.20 -4.57
CA TYR A 71 -15.25 -6.49 -4.43
C TYR A 71 -16.68 -6.39 -3.90
N GLU A 72 -16.94 -5.48 -2.96
CA GLU A 72 -18.29 -5.22 -2.46
C GLU A 72 -19.20 -4.66 -3.55
N ALA A 73 -18.69 -3.74 -4.38
CA ALA A 73 -19.44 -3.16 -5.50
C ALA A 73 -19.73 -4.19 -6.61
N GLU A 74 -18.83 -5.16 -6.81
CA GLU A 74 -19.02 -6.25 -7.78
C GLU A 74 -19.81 -7.43 -7.23
N ARG A 75 -19.98 -7.52 -5.90
CA ARG A 75 -20.73 -8.61 -5.28
C ARG A 75 -22.18 -8.54 -5.80
N PRO A 76 -22.66 -9.58 -6.50
CA PRO A 76 -24.06 -9.63 -6.87
C PRO A 76 -24.90 -9.67 -5.58
N GLU A 77 -25.94 -8.84 -5.51
CA GLU A 77 -26.84 -8.76 -4.35
C GLU A 77 -27.60 -10.07 -4.07
N THR A 78 -27.44 -11.06 -4.94
CA THR A 78 -27.95 -12.42 -4.81
C THR A 78 -26.82 -13.39 -4.46
N GLY A 79 -26.45 -13.45 -3.19
CA GLY A 79 -25.77 -14.59 -2.60
C GLY A 79 -26.57 -15.02 -1.37
N PRO A 80 -27.04 -16.28 -1.27
CA PRO A 80 -27.81 -16.73 -0.11
C PRO A 80 -26.97 -16.52 1.16
N ASP A 81 -27.59 -15.86 2.14
CA ASP A 81 -27.19 -15.91 3.54
C ASP A 81 -27.32 -17.36 4.04
N GLU A 82 -26.39 -18.24 3.67
CA GLU A 82 -26.16 -19.52 4.32
C GLU A 82 -24.83 -19.42 5.09
N ALA A 83 -24.91 -18.79 6.25
CA ALA A 83 -23.96 -19.01 7.33
C ALA A 83 -24.31 -20.35 8.02
N PRO A 84 -23.35 -21.26 8.24
CA PRO A 84 -23.55 -22.44 9.10
C PRO A 84 -23.65 -22.07 10.59
#